data_AF-I0HSF3-F1
#
_entry.id   AF-I0HSF3-F1
#
_cell.length_a   1.000
_cell.length_b   1.000
_cell.length_c   1.000
_cell.angle_alpha   90.00
_cell.angle_beta   90.00
_cell.angle_gamma   90.00
#
_symmetry.space_group_name_H-M   'P 1'
#
loop_
_entity.id
_entity.type
_entity.pdbx_description
1 polymer ?
#
loop_
_entity_poly.entity_id
_entity_poly.type
_entity_poly.pdbx_seq_one_letter_code
_entity_poly.pdbx_strand_id
1 'polypeptide(L)'
;MLAYIKGVRAIRMELMPKGWRLSRTGNVESTVNDQLGIQLCFQNVDVACTERHPKAISGKGAGSRKLIQDGQSELFDREAPEAVDAFGSAPTVWVVCVSTDGKKLRAEVSCPEAFAGNQFEGFSKRIWVVDEDLEPTPGHIDQRDDGSGPVEHEVRIAKK
;
A
#
# COMPACT_ATOMS: atom_id res chain seq x y z
N MET A 1 3.92 15.72 4.92
CA MET A 1 3.04 16.41 3.95
C MET A 1 3.31 16.02 2.49
N LEU A 2 4.56 16.06 2.01
CA LEU A 2 4.89 15.75 0.61
C LEU A 2 4.56 14.30 0.19
N ALA A 3 4.73 13.33 1.09
CA ALA A 3 4.38 11.93 0.84
C ALA A 3 2.90 11.74 0.47
N TYR A 4 1.98 12.50 1.10
CA TYR A 4 0.56 12.47 0.76
C TYR A 4 0.30 12.90 -0.68
N ILE A 5 0.85 14.06 -1.08
CA ILE A 5 0.67 14.61 -2.42
C ILE A 5 1.25 13.67 -3.48
N LYS A 6 2.47 13.14 -3.24
CA LYS A 6 3.12 12.20 -4.14
C LYS A 6 2.38 10.86 -4.21
N GLY A 7 1.90 10.33 -3.07
CA GLY A 7 1.16 9.09 -2.99
C GLY A 7 -0.17 9.15 -3.74
N VAL A 8 -0.98 10.19 -3.50
CA VAL A 8 -2.22 10.44 -4.25
C VAL A 8 -1.95 10.54 -5.76
N ARG A 9 -0.91 11.27 -6.15
CA ARG A 9 -0.52 11.39 -7.56
C ARG A 9 -0.11 10.03 -8.15
N ALA A 10 0.69 9.24 -7.43
CA ALA A 10 1.17 7.94 -7.90
C ALA A 10 0.02 6.97 -8.15
N ILE A 11 -0.92 6.84 -7.20
CA ILE A 11 -2.13 6.02 -7.35
C ILE A 11 -2.89 6.42 -8.62
N ARG A 12 -3.10 7.73 -8.82
CA ARG A 12 -3.81 8.25 -9.97
C ARG A 12 -3.13 7.93 -11.30
N MET A 13 -1.82 8.20 -11.38
CA MET A 13 -1.04 7.97 -12.60
C MET A 13 -1.03 6.49 -12.99
N GLU A 14 -1.01 5.59 -12.02
CA GLU A 14 -0.98 4.15 -12.25
C GLU A 14 -2.34 3.56 -12.60
N LEU A 15 -3.42 4.05 -11.96
CA LEU A 15 -4.75 3.45 -12.07
C LEU A 15 -5.65 4.10 -13.13
N MET A 16 -5.52 5.39 -13.40
CA MET A 16 -6.35 6.06 -14.41
C MET A 16 -6.21 5.44 -15.82
N PRO A 17 -5.00 5.08 -16.31
CA PRO A 17 -4.85 4.37 -17.58
C PRO A 17 -5.55 3.01 -17.62
N LYS A 18 -5.83 2.41 -16.45
CA LYS A 18 -6.53 1.13 -16.29
C LYS A 18 -8.05 1.28 -16.20
N GLY A 19 -8.58 2.47 -16.52
CA GLY A 19 -10.02 2.76 -16.51
C GLY A 19 -10.57 3.25 -15.16
N TRP A 20 -9.72 3.51 -14.17
CA TRP A 20 -10.16 4.10 -12.92
C TRP A 20 -10.40 5.61 -13.07
N ARG A 21 -11.25 6.18 -12.22
CA ARG A 21 -11.64 7.59 -12.28
C ARG A 21 -11.18 8.38 -11.06
N LEU A 22 -10.79 9.63 -11.26
CA LEU A 22 -10.52 10.57 -10.18
C LEU A 22 -11.80 10.93 -9.41
N SER A 23 -11.73 10.93 -8.08
CA SER A 23 -12.77 11.44 -7.19
C SER A 23 -12.22 12.42 -6.16
N ARG A 24 -13.02 13.45 -5.85
CA ARG A 24 -12.74 14.49 -4.84
C ARG A 24 -13.91 14.69 -3.88
N THR A 25 -14.78 13.68 -3.75
CA THR A 25 -15.98 13.73 -2.91
C THR A 25 -15.62 14.16 -1.49
N GLY A 26 -16.35 15.16 -0.96
CA GLY A 26 -16.11 15.66 0.40
C GLY A 26 -14.74 16.30 0.62
N ASN A 27 -14.10 16.82 -0.44
CA ASN A 27 -12.72 17.35 -0.45
C ASN A 27 -11.65 16.29 -0.11
N VAL A 28 -11.93 15.02 -0.40
CA VAL A 28 -11.00 13.91 -0.18
C VAL A 28 -10.51 13.39 -1.54
N GLU A 29 -9.21 13.54 -1.79
CA GLU A 29 -8.57 13.03 -3.01
C GLU A 29 -8.55 11.50 -2.99
N SER A 30 -9.14 10.89 -4.02
CA SER A 30 -9.26 9.44 -4.14
C SER A 30 -9.40 8.99 -5.59
N THR A 31 -9.26 7.69 -5.83
CA THR A 31 -9.39 7.08 -7.17
C THR A 31 -10.38 5.91 -7.09
N VAL A 32 -11.37 5.89 -7.97
CA VAL A 32 -12.53 4.99 -7.91
C VAL A 32 -12.52 4.04 -9.09
N ASN A 33 -12.87 2.78 -8.83
CA ASN A 33 -13.23 1.79 -9.84
C ASN A 33 -14.72 1.50 -9.71
N ASP A 34 -15.51 1.97 -10.68
CA ASP A 34 -16.97 1.83 -10.65
C ASP A 34 -17.43 0.39 -10.90
N GLN A 35 -16.63 -0.41 -11.64
CA GLN A 35 -16.94 -1.82 -11.90
C GLN A 35 -16.74 -2.68 -10.64
N LEU A 36 -15.65 -2.44 -9.92
CA LEU A 36 -15.33 -3.15 -8.67
C LEU A 36 -16.07 -2.58 -7.45
N GLY A 37 -16.64 -1.38 -7.57
CA GLY A 37 -17.23 -0.66 -6.43
C GLY A 37 -16.20 -0.27 -5.37
N ILE A 38 -14.95 0.01 -5.75
CA ILE A 38 -13.85 0.31 -4.81
C ILE A 38 -13.37 1.74 -4.97
N GLN A 39 -13.15 2.42 -3.85
CA GLN A 39 -12.55 3.75 -3.80
C GLN A 39 -11.26 3.75 -2.98
N LEU A 40 -10.13 4.07 -3.61
CA LEU A 40 -8.81 4.12 -2.98
C LEU A 40 -8.47 5.53 -2.50
N CYS A 41 -8.12 5.62 -1.21
CA CYS A 41 -7.56 6.80 -0.55
C CYS A 41 -6.10 6.55 -0.16
N PHE A 42 -5.31 7.62 -0.01
CA PHE A 42 -3.96 7.54 0.55
C PHE A 42 -3.91 8.13 1.95
N GLN A 43 -3.14 7.53 2.86
CA GLN A 43 -2.93 8.08 4.20
C GLN A 43 -1.52 7.78 4.74
N ASN A 44 -0.87 8.81 5.28
CA ASN A 44 0.30 8.60 6.13
C ASN A 44 -0.15 8.18 7.53
N VAL A 45 0.38 7.08 8.02
CA VAL A 45 0.03 6.51 9.32
C VAL A 45 1.26 6.41 10.22
N ASP A 46 1.02 6.27 11.52
CA ASP A 46 2.08 6.08 12.50
C ASP A 46 2.80 4.74 12.31
N VAL A 47 2.06 3.68 12.03
CA VAL A 47 2.59 2.34 11.78
C VAL A 47 1.70 1.59 10.77
N ALA A 48 2.33 0.89 9.84
CA ALA A 48 1.72 -0.05 8.91
C ALA A 48 2.43 -1.41 9.01
N CYS A 49 1.79 -2.48 8.52
CA CYS A 49 2.31 -3.85 8.50
C CYS A 49 2.69 -4.39 9.90
N THR A 50 1.86 -4.10 10.89
CA THR A 50 1.98 -4.67 12.25
C THR A 50 0.63 -5.11 12.77
N GLU A 51 0.59 -5.88 13.86
CA GLU A 51 -0.67 -6.28 14.50
C GLU A 51 -1.51 -5.06 14.93
N ARG A 52 -0.86 -3.97 15.37
CA ARG A 52 -1.53 -2.73 15.73
C ARG A 52 -2.19 -2.08 14.50
N HIS A 53 -3.42 -1.60 14.68
CA HIS A 53 -4.13 -0.85 13.65
C HIS A 53 -3.43 0.50 13.35
N PRO A 54 -3.28 0.86 12.07
CA PRO A 54 -2.73 2.15 11.68
C PRO A 54 -3.54 3.33 12.21
N LYS A 55 -2.86 4.36 12.72
CA LYS A 55 -3.47 5.63 13.08
C LYS A 55 -2.99 6.72 12.14
N ALA A 56 -3.92 7.56 11.68
CA ALA A 56 -3.58 8.67 10.81
C ALA A 56 -2.70 9.68 11.55
N ILE A 57 -1.56 10.08 10.96
CA ILE A 57 -0.67 11.10 11.55
C ILE A 57 -1.41 12.43 11.74
N SER A 58 -2.30 12.76 10.81
CA SER A 58 -3.19 13.90 10.89
C SER A 58 -4.62 13.41 11.13
N GLY A 59 -5.28 13.94 12.16
CA GLY A 59 -6.70 13.65 12.43
C GLY A 59 -7.58 13.89 11.21
N LYS A 60 -8.54 13.00 10.98
CA LYS A 60 -9.42 13.04 9.80
C LYS A 60 -10.53 14.08 9.97
N GLY A 61 -10.67 14.93 8.96
CA GLY A 61 -11.75 15.92 8.88
C GLY A 61 -13.12 15.27 8.66
N ALA A 62 -14.18 16.06 8.83
CA ALA A 62 -15.57 15.60 8.68
C ALA A 62 -15.85 14.96 7.30
N GLY A 63 -15.25 15.49 6.22
CA GLY A 63 -15.41 14.95 4.87
C GLY A 63 -14.89 13.52 4.73
N SER A 64 -13.67 13.22 5.23
CA SER A 64 -13.12 11.86 5.20
C SER A 64 -13.89 10.88 6.06
N ARG A 65 -14.41 11.34 7.20
CA ARG A 65 -15.22 10.50 8.09
C ARG A 65 -16.53 10.13 7.42
N LYS A 66 -17.22 11.11 6.85
CA LYS A 66 -18.45 10.88 6.11
C LYS A 66 -18.24 9.97 4.91
N LEU A 67 -17.19 10.19 4.13
CA LEU A 67 -16.88 9.35 2.96
C LEU A 67 -16.73 7.86 3.32
N ILE A 68 -15.98 7.57 4.38
CA ILE A 68 -15.78 6.19 4.84
C ILE A 68 -17.07 5.65 5.44
N GLN A 69 -17.78 6.42 6.27
CA GLN A 69 -19.06 6.01 6.81
C GLN A 69 -20.06 5.65 5.69
N ASP A 70 -20.18 6.50 4.68
CA ASP A 70 -21.08 6.28 3.53
C ASP A 70 -20.64 5.05 2.70
N GLY A 71 -19.33 4.84 2.53
CA GLY A 71 -18.79 3.70 1.77
C GLY A 71 -18.73 2.38 2.53
N GLN A 72 -18.83 2.38 3.85
CA GLN A 72 -18.86 1.18 4.70
C GLN A 72 -20.26 0.88 5.25
N SER A 73 -21.21 1.81 5.08
CA SER A 73 -22.60 1.63 5.49
C SER A 73 -23.27 0.62 4.55
N GLU A 74 -23.24 -0.66 4.92
CA GLU A 74 -24.11 -1.65 4.30
C GLU A 74 -25.53 -1.49 4.86
N LEU A 75 -26.52 -1.27 3.98
CA LEU A 75 -27.94 -1.33 4.35
C LEU A 75 -28.40 -2.78 4.62
N PHE A 76 -27.62 -3.78 4.21
CA PHE A 76 -27.84 -5.22 4.41
C PHE A 76 -26.48 -5.93 4.42
N ASP A 77 -26.22 -6.80 5.40
CA ASP A 77 -25.02 -7.66 5.46
C ASP A 77 -24.93 -8.47 4.16
N ARG A 78 -24.13 -8.00 3.20
CA ARG A 78 -23.83 -8.79 2.01
C ARG A 78 -22.56 -9.56 2.31
N GLU A 79 -22.70 -10.84 2.65
CA GLU A 79 -21.62 -11.79 2.36
C GLU A 79 -21.16 -11.51 0.92
N ALA A 80 -19.89 -11.14 0.80
CA ALA A 80 -19.34 -10.41 -0.35
C ALA A 80 -19.88 -10.96 -1.69
N PRO A 81 -20.60 -10.16 -2.49
CA PRO A 81 -21.09 -10.66 -3.76
C PRO A 81 -19.91 -10.77 -4.73
N GLU A 82 -19.84 -11.87 -5.45
CA GLU A 82 -19.08 -11.97 -6.70
C GLU A 82 -19.44 -10.78 -7.58
N ALA A 83 -18.46 -9.88 -7.84
CA ALA A 83 -18.46 -8.79 -8.83
C ALA A 83 -19.85 -8.40 -9.36
N VAL A 84 -20.75 -7.95 -8.49
CA VAL A 84 -22.02 -7.36 -8.91
C VAL A 84 -21.69 -5.94 -9.33
N ASP A 85 -22.15 -5.52 -10.51
CA ASP A 85 -21.99 -4.14 -10.97
C ASP A 85 -22.41 -3.17 -9.86
N ALA A 86 -21.44 -2.51 -9.23
CA ALA A 86 -21.65 -1.59 -8.11
C ALA A 86 -22.20 -0.24 -8.57
N PHE A 87 -22.77 -0.20 -9.79
CA PHE A 87 -23.19 1.02 -10.45
C PHE A 87 -24.40 1.62 -9.71
N GLY A 88 -24.17 2.75 -9.03
CA GLY A 88 -25.19 3.46 -8.25
C GLY A 88 -25.12 3.25 -6.73
N SER A 89 -24.24 2.38 -6.22
CA SER A 89 -23.93 2.28 -4.78
C SER A 89 -22.72 3.13 -4.39
N ALA A 90 -22.64 3.53 -3.11
CA ALA A 90 -21.43 4.14 -2.57
C ALA A 90 -20.29 3.11 -2.61
N PRO A 91 -19.13 3.43 -3.22
CA PRO A 91 -18.03 2.48 -3.33
C PRO A 91 -17.39 2.23 -1.96
N THR A 92 -16.98 0.97 -1.73
CA THR A 92 -16.24 0.58 -0.53
C THR A 92 -14.90 1.29 -0.50
N VAL A 93 -14.63 2.02 0.59
CA VAL A 93 -13.41 2.79 0.72
C VAL A 93 -12.29 1.89 1.23
N TRP A 94 -11.16 1.89 0.53
CA TRP A 94 -9.91 1.28 0.94
C TRP A 94 -8.84 2.36 1.09
N VAL A 95 -7.95 2.18 2.06
CA VAL A 95 -6.91 3.17 2.36
C VAL A 95 -5.53 2.53 2.20
N VAL A 96 -4.73 3.13 1.32
CA VAL A 96 -3.29 2.87 1.23
C VAL A 96 -2.61 3.58 2.40
N CYS A 97 -2.27 2.81 3.43
CA CYS A 97 -1.65 3.27 4.66
C CYS A 97 -0.13 3.13 4.54
N VAL A 98 0.59 4.24 4.64
CA VAL A 98 2.05 4.27 4.51
C VAL A 98 2.69 4.84 5.77
N SER A 99 3.68 4.13 6.31
CA SER A 99 4.51 4.59 7.43
C SER A 99 5.99 4.45 7.10
N THR A 100 6.80 5.36 7.65
CA THR A 100 8.25 5.22 7.66
C THR A 100 8.81 5.79 8.96
N ASP A 101 9.79 5.12 9.53
CA ASP A 101 10.56 5.58 10.71
C ASP A 101 11.98 6.02 10.32
N GLY A 102 12.24 6.21 9.02
CA GLY A 102 13.54 6.54 8.45
C GLY A 102 14.45 5.32 8.25
N LYS A 103 14.16 4.17 8.86
CA LYS A 103 14.88 2.92 8.67
C LYS A 103 14.10 1.91 7.84
N LYS A 104 12.77 1.92 7.98
CA LYS A 104 11.86 1.05 7.25
C LYS A 104 10.83 1.85 6.48
N LEU A 105 10.44 1.30 5.33
CA LEU A 105 9.26 1.70 4.58
C LEU A 105 8.23 0.59 4.70
N ARG A 106 7.03 0.95 5.17
CA ARG A 106 5.91 0.02 5.26
C ARG A 106 4.68 0.58 4.58
N ALA A 107 3.99 -0.28 3.85
CA ALA A 107 2.74 0.05 3.20
C ALA A 107 1.75 -1.12 3.27
N GLU A 108 0.53 -0.81 3.67
CA GLU A 108 -0.60 -1.75 3.65
C GLU A 108 -1.81 -1.12 2.95
N VAL A 109 -2.71 -1.96 2.43
CA VAL A 109 -4.00 -1.56 1.87
C VAL A 109 -5.07 -2.12 2.78
N SER A 110 -5.79 -1.23 3.46
CA SER A 110 -6.68 -1.61 4.57
C SER A 110 -8.06 -0.99 4.42
N CYS A 111 -9.09 -1.78 4.73
CA CYS A 111 -10.50 -1.42 4.67
C CYS A 111 -10.96 -0.93 6.05
N PRO A 112 -11.09 0.39 6.29
CA PRO A 112 -11.50 0.92 7.59
C PRO A 112 -12.95 0.53 7.90
N GLU A 113 -13.28 0.31 9.17
CA GLU A 113 -14.66 0.07 9.59
C GLU A 113 -15.40 1.38 9.86
N ALA A 114 -15.07 2.02 10.98
CA ALA A 114 -15.65 3.28 11.42
C ALA A 114 -14.58 4.21 12.02
N PHE A 115 -15.01 5.42 12.39
CA PHE A 115 -14.17 6.42 13.04
C PHE A 115 -14.56 6.60 14.51
N ALA A 116 -13.58 6.48 15.39
CA ALA A 116 -13.67 6.97 16.76
C ALA A 116 -13.12 8.40 16.83
N GLY A 117 -14.02 9.39 16.88
CA GLY A 117 -13.64 10.80 16.87
C GLY A 117 -13.02 11.22 15.54
N ASN A 118 -11.70 11.49 15.52
CA ASN A 118 -10.93 11.86 14.32
C ASN A 118 -9.92 10.79 13.88
N GLN A 119 -10.01 9.58 14.42
CA GLN A 119 -9.11 8.45 14.12
C GLN A 119 -9.88 7.22 13.66
N PHE A 120 -9.19 6.37 12.90
CA PHE A 120 -9.70 5.04 12.57
C PHE A 120 -9.93 4.25 13.86
N GLU A 121 -11.09 3.63 13.98
CA GLU A 121 -11.41 2.74 15.10
C GLU A 121 -10.81 1.35 14.89
N GLY A 122 -10.93 0.85 13.67
CA GLY A 122 -10.51 -0.49 13.27
C GLY A 122 -10.49 -0.65 11.75
N PHE A 123 -10.06 -1.83 11.31
CA PHE A 123 -10.02 -2.22 9.91
C PHE A 123 -10.50 -3.67 9.78
N SER A 124 -11.54 -3.88 8.96
CA SER A 124 -12.14 -5.20 8.74
C SER A 124 -11.25 -6.11 7.91
N LYS A 125 -10.44 -5.51 7.02
CA LYS A 125 -9.48 -6.20 6.15
C LYS A 125 -8.19 -5.40 6.07
N ARG A 126 -7.06 -6.09 6.10
CA ARG A 126 -5.72 -5.49 6.01
C ARG A 126 -4.83 -6.37 5.14
N ILE A 127 -4.23 -5.78 4.11
CA ILE A 127 -3.32 -6.45 3.19
C ILE A 127 -1.95 -5.79 3.33
N TRP A 128 -0.96 -6.51 3.85
CA TRP A 128 0.41 -6.00 3.96
C TRP A 128 1.12 -6.15 2.62
N VAL A 129 1.66 -5.05 2.11
CA VAL A 129 2.22 -5.01 0.75
C VAL A 129 3.74 -4.79 0.78
N VAL A 130 4.21 -3.89 1.64
CA VAL A 130 5.64 -3.54 1.76
C VAL A 130 6.05 -3.54 3.23
N ASP A 131 7.17 -4.19 3.55
CA ASP A 131 7.91 -4.06 4.81
C ASP A 131 9.40 -4.22 4.51
N GLU A 132 10.05 -3.12 4.12
CA GLU A 132 11.42 -3.11 3.62
C GLU A 132 12.31 -2.18 4.44
N ASP A 133 13.58 -2.57 4.62
CA ASP A 133 14.61 -1.70 5.15
C ASP A 133 15.07 -0.69 4.08
N LEU A 134 15.16 0.59 4.45
CA LEU A 134 15.58 1.71 3.60
C LEU A 134 17.10 1.81 3.48
N GLU A 135 17.84 1.30 4.46
CA GLU A 135 19.28 1.17 4.31
C GLU A 135 19.57 0.01 3.36
N PRO A 136 20.47 0.19 2.37
CA PRO A 136 20.90 -0.92 1.56
C PRO A 136 21.52 -1.95 2.51
N THR A 137 20.92 -3.14 2.60
CA THR A 137 21.65 -4.29 3.13
C THR A 137 22.93 -4.35 2.31
N PRO A 138 24.13 -4.24 2.92
CA PRO A 138 25.37 -4.38 2.18
C PRO A 138 25.26 -5.69 1.43
N GLY A 139 25.14 -5.61 0.11
CA GLY A 139 25.01 -6.78 -0.72
C GLY A 139 26.13 -7.72 -0.33
N HIS A 140 25.77 -8.98 -0.11
CA HIS A 140 26.72 -10.07 -0.24
C HIS A 140 27.55 -9.75 -1.48
N ILE A 141 28.84 -9.46 -1.29
CA ILE A 141 29.74 -9.35 -2.41
C ILE A 141 29.77 -10.79 -2.91
N ASP A 142 28.92 -11.13 -3.87
CA ASP A 142 29.19 -12.26 -4.74
C ASP A 142 30.59 -11.95 -5.27
N GLN A 143 31.58 -12.64 -4.70
CA GLN A 143 32.89 -12.73 -5.26
C GLN A 143 32.65 -13.10 -6.72
N ARG A 144 32.82 -12.11 -7.61
CA ARG A 144 33.17 -12.42 -8.98
C ARG A 144 34.40 -13.29 -8.83
N ASP A 145 34.23 -14.57 -9.07
CA ASP A 145 35.31 -15.51 -9.31
C ASP A 145 36.21 -14.84 -10.36
N ASP A 146 37.32 -14.29 -9.87
CA ASP A 146 38.35 -13.66 -10.66
C ASP A 146 39.13 -14.77 -11.34
N GLY A 147 38.52 -15.34 -12.39
CA GLY A 147 39.12 -16.34 -13.26
C GLY A 147 40.30 -15.81 -14.08
N SER A 148 41.29 -15.20 -13.43
CA SER A 148 42.63 -14.97 -13.99
C SER A 148 43.71 -14.99 -12.88
N GLY A 149 43.81 -16.10 -12.16
CA GLY A 149 45.06 -16.55 -11.52
C GLY A 149 45.87 -17.39 -12.52
N PRO A 150 47.22 -17.31 -12.54
CA PRO A 150 48.03 -18.02 -13.52
C PRO A 150 47.94 -19.54 -13.28
N VAL A 151 47.68 -20.28 -14.36
CA VAL A 151 47.61 -21.74 -14.32
C VAL A 151 49.04 -22.29 -14.16
N GLU A 152 49.42 -22.71 -12.94
CA GLU A 152 50.64 -23.49 -12.75
C GLU A 152 50.42 -24.90 -13.32
N HIS A 153 51.05 -25.19 -14.47
CA HIS A 153 51.10 -26.53 -15.02
C HIS A 153 52.25 -27.33 -14.37
N GLU A 154 51.92 -28.26 -13.46
CA GLU A 154 52.85 -29.24 -12.92
C GLU A 154 53.20 -30.29 -13.99
N VAL A 155 54.38 -30.18 -14.62
CA VAL A 155 54.88 -31.17 -15.59
C VAL A 155 55.57 -32.32 -14.85
N ARG A 156 54.92 -33.49 -14.79
CA ARG A 156 55.53 -34.72 -14.24
C ARG A 156 56.39 -35.40 -15.29
N ILE A 157 57.72 -35.42 -15.06
CA ILE A 157 58.69 -36.16 -15.88
C ILE A 157 58.74 -37.61 -15.41
N ALA A 158 58.48 -38.57 -16.30
CA ALA A 158 58.82 -39.97 -16.09
C ALA A 158 60.04 -40.32 -16.96
N LYS A 159 61.18 -40.64 -16.32
CA LYS A 159 62.36 -41.23 -16.98
C LYS A 159 62.15 -42.73 -17.16
N LYS A 160 62.55 -43.25 -18.32
CA LYS A 160 62.95 -44.66 -18.47
C LYS A 160 64.23 -44.71 -19.31
#